data_AF-A0A9D8V5W0-F1
#
_entry.id   AF-A0A9D8V5W0-F1
#
_cell.length_a   1.000
_cell.length_b   1.000
_cell.length_c   1.000
_cell.angle_alpha   90.00
_cell.angle_beta   90.00
_cell.angle_gamma   90.00
#
_symmetry.space_group_name_H-M   'P 1'
#
loop_
_entity.id
_entity.type
_entity.pdbx_description
1 polymer ?
#
loop_
_entity_poly.entity_id
_entity_poly.type
_entity_poly.pdbx_seq_one_letter_code
_entity_poly.pdbx_strand_id
1 'polypeptide(L)'
;MSSVDTGQLAHDEAVGRGEFTYVDPSTGYHVFTTLGLQARGKCCGCGCRHCPFQHESVPMGQRAERINQPAWLTEQDTKSSIALFWSGGKDSFLALRALRRDLPNESITLVTTFDLGNRIVAHQEIHLQDIVAQASALGCPLLGIPLATGADYVTQVKDGLELIAGLKRLAFGDLHLEHIRDWREEAFSELVHSRQLELIFPLWQVPYQTLLEDLSKSGVTSVLTAVTHPELEGRIGEKFDQAFIDSLSEDIDTFGENGEFHTRVEVA
;
A
#
# COMPACT_ATOMS: atom_id res chain seq x y z
N MET A 1 -12.95 9.58 -16.67
CA MET A 1 -13.62 10.77 -16.10
C MET A 1 -13.58 10.62 -14.59
N SER A 2 -12.77 11.42 -13.90
CA SER A 2 -12.58 11.30 -12.45
C SER A 2 -13.89 11.63 -11.71
N SER A 3 -14.38 10.71 -10.88
CA SER A 3 -15.44 11.03 -9.92
C SER A 3 -14.83 11.90 -8.84
N VAL A 4 -15.11 13.19 -8.86
CA VAL A 4 -14.62 14.14 -7.87
C VAL A 4 -15.13 13.75 -6.47
N ASP A 5 -14.24 13.68 -5.47
CA ASP A 5 -14.64 13.51 -4.06
C ASP A 5 -15.37 14.78 -3.58
N THR A 6 -16.69 14.76 -3.67
CA THR A 6 -17.56 15.88 -3.28
C THR A 6 -17.50 16.17 -1.78
N GLY A 7 -17.16 15.17 -0.96
CA GLY A 7 -16.96 15.33 0.47
C GLY A 7 -15.70 16.12 0.80
N GLN A 8 -14.60 15.86 0.09
CA GLN A 8 -13.35 16.62 0.23
C GLN A 8 -13.50 18.06 -0.26
N LEU A 9 -14.18 18.28 -1.39
CA LEU A 9 -14.43 19.64 -1.89
C LEU A 9 -15.26 20.48 -0.92
N ALA A 10 -16.37 19.93 -0.42
CA ALA A 10 -17.23 20.64 0.54
C ALA A 10 -16.50 20.92 1.85
N HIS A 11 -15.62 20.02 2.27
CA HIS A 11 -14.71 20.23 3.39
C HIS A 11 -13.77 21.41 3.14
N ASP A 12 -13.06 21.43 2.01
CA ASP A 12 -12.04 22.44 1.71
C ASP A 12 -12.67 23.83 1.57
N GLU A 13 -13.86 23.92 0.97
CA GLU A 13 -14.63 25.15 0.87
C GLU A 13 -15.02 25.69 2.25
N ALA A 14 -15.49 24.82 3.15
CA ALA A 14 -15.84 25.18 4.53
C ALA A 14 -14.62 25.63 5.34
N VAL A 15 -13.47 24.94 5.19
CA VAL A 15 -12.20 25.36 5.79
C VAL A 15 -11.78 26.74 5.26
N GLY A 16 -11.89 26.98 3.96
CA GLY A 16 -11.59 28.27 3.34
C GLY A 16 -12.45 29.43 3.89
N ARG A 17 -13.66 29.13 4.37
CA ARG A 17 -14.56 30.07 5.07
C ARG A 17 -14.32 30.16 6.58
N GLY A 18 -13.43 29.35 7.15
CA GLY A 18 -13.19 29.29 8.60
C GLY A 18 -14.27 28.53 9.37
N GLU A 19 -15.05 27.67 8.71
CA GLU A 19 -16.13 26.91 9.34
C GLU A 19 -15.62 25.62 10.01
N PHE A 20 -16.22 25.26 11.14
CA PHE A 20 -15.84 24.06 11.91
C PHE A 20 -16.54 22.79 11.45
N THR A 21 -17.57 22.91 10.62
CA THR A 21 -18.37 21.79 10.11
C THR A 21 -18.84 22.09 8.69
N TYR A 22 -19.10 21.03 7.92
CA TYR A 22 -19.75 21.10 6.61
C TYR A 22 -20.83 20.02 6.52
N VAL A 23 -21.74 20.14 5.55
CA VAL A 23 -22.70 19.08 5.23
C VAL A 23 -22.09 18.20 4.14
N ASP A 24 -21.89 16.92 4.43
CA ASP A 24 -21.37 15.96 3.48
C ASP A 24 -22.38 15.76 2.33
N PRO A 25 -22.03 16.11 1.07
CA PRO A 25 -22.97 16.03 -0.05
C PRO A 25 -23.48 14.62 -0.33
N SER A 26 -22.70 13.59 0.05
CA SER A 26 -23.04 12.19 -0.21
C SER A 26 -24.01 11.61 0.82
N THR A 27 -23.93 12.04 2.08
CA THR A 27 -24.69 11.44 3.20
C THR A 27 -25.71 12.39 3.82
N GLY A 28 -25.57 13.71 3.60
CA GLY A 28 -26.36 14.75 4.26
C GLY A 28 -25.99 14.98 5.73
N TYR A 29 -24.98 14.29 6.26
CA TYR A 29 -24.56 14.46 7.65
C TYR A 29 -23.72 15.73 7.84
N HIS A 30 -23.85 16.34 9.01
CA HIS A 30 -22.90 17.36 9.47
C HIS A 30 -21.61 16.69 9.94
N VAL A 31 -20.51 17.02 9.27
CA VAL A 31 -19.18 16.46 9.54
C VAL A 31 -18.25 17.58 9.97
N PHE A 32 -17.38 17.32 10.94
CA PHE A 32 -16.35 18.28 11.33
C PHE A 32 -15.33 18.51 10.20
N THR A 33 -14.92 19.76 10.03
CA THR A 33 -13.76 20.10 9.22
C THR A 33 -12.46 19.82 9.97
N THR A 34 -11.33 19.78 9.26
CA THR A 34 -10.00 19.73 9.89
C THR A 34 -9.83 20.87 10.90
N LEU A 35 -10.26 22.09 10.58
CA LEU A 35 -10.24 23.24 11.48
C LEU A 35 -11.04 22.98 12.77
N GLY A 36 -12.26 22.46 12.63
CA GLY A 36 -13.11 22.12 13.77
C GLY A 36 -12.53 21.00 14.63
N LEU A 37 -11.83 20.03 14.04
CA LEU A 37 -11.15 18.95 14.76
C LEU A 37 -9.87 19.45 15.44
N GLN A 38 -9.08 20.31 14.78
CA GLN A 38 -7.88 20.95 15.35
C GLN A 38 -8.22 21.77 16.59
N ALA A 39 -9.33 22.52 16.56
CA ALA A 39 -9.81 23.30 17.71
C ALA A 39 -10.07 22.44 18.97
N ARG A 40 -10.26 21.13 18.83
CA ARG A 40 -10.44 20.19 19.95
C ARG A 40 -9.12 19.75 20.59
N GLY A 41 -8.00 19.96 19.90
CA GLY A 41 -6.64 19.72 20.40
C GLY A 41 -6.20 18.26 20.54
N LYS A 42 -7.06 17.27 20.25
CA LYS A 42 -6.71 15.84 20.31
C LYS A 42 -7.59 14.97 19.41
N CYS A 43 -7.10 13.78 19.06
CA CYS A 43 -7.92 12.74 18.45
C CYS A 43 -8.95 12.19 19.46
N CYS A 44 -10.19 11.96 19.02
CA CYS A 44 -11.25 11.40 19.87
C CYS A 44 -11.36 9.86 19.81
N GLY A 45 -10.65 9.22 18.87
CA GLY A 45 -10.72 7.77 18.66
C GLY A 45 -11.90 7.26 17.81
N CYS A 46 -12.73 8.16 17.27
CA CYS A 46 -13.93 7.78 16.50
C CYS A 46 -13.70 7.54 14.99
N GLY A 47 -12.48 7.66 14.46
CA GLY A 47 -12.24 7.51 13.02
C GLY A 47 -12.78 8.69 12.18
N CYS A 48 -12.66 9.92 12.68
CA CYS A 48 -13.16 11.11 11.97
C CYS A 48 -12.57 11.20 10.55
N ARG A 49 -13.41 11.61 9.58
CA ARG A 49 -13.04 11.69 8.16
C ARG A 49 -11.79 12.55 7.93
N HIS A 50 -11.74 13.72 8.58
CA HIS A 50 -10.68 14.72 8.40
C HIS A 50 -9.75 14.86 9.62
N CYS A 51 -9.39 13.74 10.25
CA CYS A 51 -8.64 13.77 11.51
C CYS A 51 -7.19 14.30 11.33
N PRO A 52 -6.85 15.50 11.83
CA PRO A 52 -5.50 16.07 11.67
C PRO A 52 -4.43 15.38 12.52
N PHE A 53 -4.82 14.41 13.35
CA PHE A 53 -3.98 13.78 14.36
C PHE A 53 -3.62 12.34 14.00
N GLN A 54 -3.60 11.98 12.71
CA GLN A 54 -3.19 10.66 12.20
C GLN A 54 -3.95 9.49 12.88
N HIS A 55 -5.19 9.75 13.28
CA HIS A 55 -6.03 8.82 14.01
C HIS A 55 -5.34 8.22 15.26
N GLU A 56 -4.45 8.97 15.92
CA GLU A 56 -3.59 8.48 17.02
C GLU A 56 -4.38 7.79 18.14
N SER A 57 -5.59 8.25 18.46
CA SER A 57 -6.45 7.69 19.51
C SER A 57 -7.43 6.61 19.01
N VAL A 58 -7.44 6.29 17.71
CA VAL A 58 -8.19 5.14 17.18
C VAL A 58 -7.40 3.87 17.52
N PRO A 59 -8.01 2.87 18.20
CA PRO A 59 -7.33 1.62 18.52
C PRO A 59 -6.74 0.96 17.28
N MET A 60 -5.49 0.50 17.33
CA MET A 60 -4.78 -0.01 16.14
C MET A 60 -5.57 -1.10 15.40
N GLY A 61 -6.11 -2.07 16.13
CA GLY A 61 -6.94 -3.15 15.57
C GLY A 61 -8.23 -2.68 14.90
N GLN A 62 -8.63 -1.41 15.07
CA GLN A 62 -9.81 -0.82 14.41
C GLN A 62 -9.42 0.15 13.29
N ARG A 63 -8.14 0.48 13.10
CA ARG A 63 -7.70 1.49 12.13
C ARG A 63 -7.96 1.04 10.70
N ALA A 64 -7.67 -0.22 10.36
CA ALA A 64 -7.91 -0.76 9.03
C ALA A 64 -9.37 -0.56 8.55
N GLU A 65 -10.33 -0.54 9.48
CA GLU A 65 -11.75 -0.35 9.16
C GLU A 65 -12.19 1.13 9.15
N ARG A 66 -11.44 2.02 9.80
CA ARG A 66 -11.93 3.35 10.21
C ARG A 66 -11.18 4.54 9.67
N ILE A 67 -9.90 4.39 9.32
CA ILE A 67 -9.09 5.56 8.89
C ILE A 67 -9.57 6.04 7.53
N ASN A 68 -9.63 7.35 7.32
CA ASN A 68 -9.99 7.91 6.00
C ASN A 68 -8.91 8.87 5.47
N GLN A 69 -7.77 8.89 6.14
CA GLN A 69 -6.55 9.62 5.80
C GLN A 69 -5.35 8.73 6.12
N PRO A 70 -4.15 9.02 5.58
CA PRO A 70 -2.95 8.24 5.88
C PRO A 70 -2.71 8.10 7.39
N ALA A 71 -2.49 6.87 7.85
CA ALA A 71 -2.20 6.58 9.25
C ALA A 71 -1.43 5.27 9.41
N TRP A 72 -0.67 5.18 10.51
CA TRP A 72 0.00 3.96 10.91
C TRP A 72 -1.02 2.89 11.31
N LEU A 73 -0.90 1.70 10.73
CA LEU A 73 -1.78 0.56 10.99
C LEU A 73 -1.15 -0.47 11.94
N THR A 74 0.18 -0.48 12.03
CA THR A 74 0.97 -1.17 13.07
C THR A 74 1.86 -0.16 13.79
N GLU A 75 2.56 -0.57 14.85
CA GLU A 75 3.38 0.34 15.65
C GLU A 75 4.36 1.12 14.77
N GLN A 76 4.42 2.44 14.99
CA GLN A 76 5.26 3.35 14.21
C GLN A 76 6.74 3.09 14.50
N ASP A 77 7.55 3.11 13.45
CA ASP A 77 8.99 3.31 13.58
C ASP A 77 9.31 4.80 13.41
N THR A 78 10.10 5.34 14.33
CA THR A 78 10.43 6.76 14.41
C THR A 78 11.59 7.15 13.49
N LYS A 79 12.26 6.19 12.86
CA LYS A 79 13.41 6.44 11.97
C LYS A 79 13.48 5.46 10.82
N SER A 80 12.43 5.39 9.99
CA SER A 80 12.41 4.52 8.80
C SER A 80 13.13 5.15 7.62
N SER A 81 14.12 4.46 7.06
CA SER A 81 14.87 4.95 5.89
C SER A 81 14.33 4.46 4.56
N ILE A 82 13.60 3.34 4.55
CA ILE A 82 13.04 2.74 3.33
C ILE A 82 11.53 2.60 3.47
N ALA A 83 10.79 3.13 2.49
CA ALA A 83 9.37 2.83 2.28
C ALA A 83 9.25 1.76 1.18
N LEU A 84 8.91 0.53 1.56
CA LEU A 84 8.64 -0.56 0.63
C LEU A 84 7.15 -0.58 0.31
N PHE A 85 6.80 -0.41 -0.96
CA PHE A 85 5.42 -0.56 -1.42
C PHE A 85 5.00 -2.03 -1.31
N TRP A 86 4.00 -2.26 -0.46
CA TRP A 86 3.57 -3.57 -0.01
C TRP A 86 2.17 -3.88 -0.50
N SER A 87 2.09 -4.87 -1.39
CA SER A 87 0.82 -5.35 -1.95
C SER A 87 0.30 -6.60 -1.23
N GLY A 88 1.16 -7.28 -0.45
CA GLY A 88 0.85 -8.53 0.23
C GLY A 88 1.06 -9.78 -0.61
N GLY A 89 1.51 -9.62 -1.86
CA GLY A 89 1.85 -10.71 -2.77
C GLY A 89 3.33 -11.08 -2.78
N LYS A 90 3.65 -12.13 -3.54
CA LYS A 90 4.99 -12.74 -3.62
C LYS A 90 6.11 -11.74 -3.94
N ASP A 91 5.86 -10.78 -4.84
CA ASP A 91 6.90 -9.88 -5.34
C ASP A 91 7.28 -8.84 -4.27
N SER A 92 6.28 -8.26 -3.58
CA SER A 92 6.54 -7.37 -2.44
C SER A 92 7.24 -8.09 -1.28
N PHE A 93 6.89 -9.36 -1.03
CA PHE A 93 7.54 -10.19 -0.03
C PHE A 93 9.00 -10.51 -0.39
N LEU A 94 9.28 -10.88 -1.64
CA LEU A 94 10.64 -11.09 -2.14
C LEU A 94 11.46 -9.80 -2.10
N ALA A 95 10.87 -8.65 -2.41
CA ALA A 95 11.51 -7.35 -2.30
C ALA A 95 11.91 -7.03 -0.85
N LEU A 96 11.03 -7.32 0.13
CA LEU A 96 11.37 -7.19 1.55
C LEU A 96 12.55 -8.08 1.94
N ARG A 97 12.58 -9.33 1.46
CA ARG A 97 13.69 -10.26 1.70
C ARG A 97 15.00 -9.76 1.11
N ALA A 98 14.98 -9.28 -0.12
CA ALA A 98 16.14 -8.69 -0.78
C ALA A 98 16.67 -7.47 -0.01
N LEU A 99 15.79 -6.54 0.38
CA LEU A 99 16.16 -5.38 1.18
C LEU A 99 16.79 -5.76 2.53
N ARG A 100 16.21 -6.73 3.25
CA ARG A 100 16.77 -7.20 4.52
C ARG A 100 18.14 -7.85 4.38
N ARG A 101 18.38 -8.53 3.25
CA ARG A 101 19.67 -9.16 2.94
C ARG A 101 20.72 -8.11 2.55
N ASP A 102 20.35 -7.17 1.68
CA ASP A 102 21.30 -6.28 1.01
C ASP A 102 21.52 -4.97 1.80
N LEU A 103 20.55 -4.56 2.61
CA LEU A 103 20.57 -3.38 3.47
C LEU A 103 20.18 -3.71 4.93
N PRO A 104 20.89 -4.63 5.62
CA PRO A 104 20.48 -5.19 6.92
C PRO A 104 20.43 -4.18 8.08
N ASN A 105 21.02 -3.00 7.90
CA ASN A 105 21.07 -1.94 8.91
C ASN A 105 20.06 -0.82 8.65
N GLU A 106 19.32 -0.88 7.54
CA GLU A 106 18.31 0.12 7.19
C GLU A 106 16.93 -0.35 7.70
N SER A 107 16.18 0.58 8.25
CA SER A 107 14.82 0.38 8.77
C SER A 107 13.80 0.45 7.63
N ILE A 108 12.94 -0.57 7.55
CA ILE A 108 11.98 -0.73 6.46
C ILE A 108 10.56 -0.55 7.01
N THR A 109 9.83 0.40 6.45
CA THR A 109 8.38 0.55 6.62
C THR A 109 7.67 0.04 5.39
N LEU A 110 6.62 -0.75 5.60
CA LEU A 110 5.70 -1.15 4.55
C LEU A 110 4.70 -0.03 4.31
N VAL A 111 4.44 0.27 3.04
CA VAL A 111 3.44 1.25 2.62
C VAL A 111 2.42 0.55 1.75
N THR A 112 1.16 0.56 2.14
CA THR A 112 0.08 -0.04 1.36
C THR A 112 -0.98 0.99 1.02
N THR A 113 -1.46 0.97 -0.22
CA THR A 113 -2.57 1.77 -0.68
C THR A 113 -3.83 0.91 -0.77
N PHE A 114 -4.99 1.46 -0.42
CA PHE A 114 -6.25 0.71 -0.43
C PHE A 114 -7.43 1.59 -0.81
N ASP A 115 -8.46 1.00 -1.42
CA ASP A 115 -9.69 1.71 -1.75
C ASP A 115 -10.49 2.05 -0.48
N LEU A 116 -10.90 3.30 -0.36
CA LEU A 116 -11.57 3.79 0.84
C LEU A 116 -12.95 3.15 1.08
N GLY A 117 -13.65 2.78 0.01
CA GLY A 117 -15.00 2.24 0.08
C GLY A 117 -15.06 0.80 0.55
N ASN A 118 -14.13 -0.05 0.08
CA ASN A 118 -14.14 -1.49 0.36
C ASN A 118 -12.93 -2.00 1.18
N ARG A 119 -11.94 -1.16 1.48
CA ARG A 119 -10.71 -1.52 2.22
C ARG A 119 -9.85 -2.58 1.54
N ILE A 120 -9.92 -2.68 0.22
CA ILE A 120 -9.16 -3.64 -0.58
C ILE A 120 -7.91 -2.97 -1.14
N VAL A 121 -6.77 -3.66 -1.08
CA VAL A 121 -5.56 -3.28 -1.81
C VAL A 121 -5.80 -3.49 -3.30
N ALA A 122 -5.75 -2.39 -4.06
CA ALA A 122 -6.06 -2.41 -5.48
C ALA A 122 -5.21 -3.45 -6.24
N HIS A 123 -5.84 -4.10 -7.22
CA HIS A 123 -5.29 -5.18 -8.05
C HIS A 123 -5.11 -6.54 -7.36
N GLN A 124 -4.73 -6.63 -6.07
CA GLN A 124 -4.48 -7.93 -5.43
C GLN A 124 -5.72 -8.60 -4.81
N GLU A 125 -6.81 -7.86 -4.63
CA GLU A 125 -8.04 -8.30 -3.96
C GLU A 125 -7.83 -8.75 -2.49
N ILE A 126 -6.79 -8.23 -1.85
CA ILE A 126 -6.47 -8.53 -0.45
C ILE A 126 -7.10 -7.48 0.47
N HIS A 127 -7.82 -7.93 1.50
CA HIS A 127 -8.42 -7.03 2.49
C HIS A 127 -7.33 -6.42 3.38
N LEU A 128 -7.44 -5.13 3.73
CA LEU A 128 -6.42 -4.42 4.49
C LEU A 128 -6.06 -5.08 5.84
N GLN A 129 -7.00 -5.78 6.47
CA GLN A 129 -6.72 -6.52 7.71
C GLN A 129 -5.71 -7.66 7.52
N ASP A 130 -5.73 -8.34 6.37
CA ASP A 130 -4.75 -9.37 6.05
C ASP A 130 -3.36 -8.73 5.89
N ILE A 131 -3.27 -7.55 5.28
CA ILE A 131 -2.01 -6.80 5.16
C ILE A 131 -1.47 -6.38 6.53
N VAL A 132 -2.34 -5.96 7.45
CA VAL A 132 -1.95 -5.64 8.84
C VAL A 132 -1.42 -6.87 9.56
N ALA A 133 -2.08 -8.02 9.39
CA ALA A 133 -1.60 -9.28 9.94
C ALA A 133 -0.23 -9.67 9.35
N GLN A 134 -0.05 -9.51 8.05
CA GLN A 134 1.23 -9.76 7.38
C GLN A 134 2.35 -8.87 7.94
N ALA A 135 2.12 -7.56 8.01
CA ALA A 135 3.10 -6.62 8.53
C ALA A 135 3.48 -6.92 9.98
N SER A 136 2.50 -7.28 10.81
CA SER A 136 2.71 -7.65 12.21
C SER A 136 3.55 -8.93 12.34
N ALA A 137 3.23 -9.99 11.60
CA ALA A 137 3.98 -11.25 11.59
C ALA A 137 5.41 -11.05 11.06
N LEU A 138 5.59 -10.16 10.09
CA LEU A 138 6.90 -9.81 9.55
C LEU A 138 7.71 -8.89 10.47
N GLY A 139 7.11 -8.33 11.52
CA GLY A 139 7.76 -7.36 12.40
C GLY A 139 8.06 -6.03 11.71
N CYS A 140 7.20 -5.60 10.79
CA CYS A 140 7.36 -4.35 10.05
C CYS A 140 6.29 -3.32 10.45
N PRO A 141 6.69 -2.04 10.61
CA PRO A 141 5.76 -0.91 10.61
C PRO A 141 4.99 -0.86 9.28
N LEU A 142 3.70 -0.54 9.35
CA LEU A 142 2.81 -0.44 8.20
C LEU A 142 2.12 0.91 8.20
N LEU A 143 2.31 1.65 7.12
CA LEU A 143 1.58 2.85 6.80
C LEU A 143 0.47 2.51 5.80
N GLY A 144 -0.78 2.78 6.17
CA GLY A 144 -1.93 2.66 5.28
C GLY A 144 -2.28 4.01 4.65
N ILE A 145 -2.42 4.04 3.32
CA ILE A 145 -2.79 5.22 2.55
C ILE A 145 -4.14 4.93 1.85
N PRO A 146 -5.26 5.48 2.34
CA PRO A 146 -6.53 5.36 1.64
C PRO A 146 -6.48 6.13 0.32
N LEU A 147 -6.99 5.53 -0.75
CA LEU A 147 -7.19 6.17 -2.04
C LEU A 147 -8.67 6.54 -2.20
N ALA A 148 -8.94 7.83 -2.29
CA ALA A 148 -10.24 8.36 -2.66
C ALA A 148 -10.47 8.19 -4.17
N THR A 149 -11.68 7.79 -4.55
CA THR A 149 -12.04 7.64 -5.96
C THR A 149 -11.90 8.98 -6.69
N GLY A 150 -11.22 8.97 -7.84
CA GLY A 150 -11.06 10.14 -8.71
C GLY A 150 -10.07 11.22 -8.22
N ALA A 151 -9.40 11.02 -7.09
CA ALA A 151 -8.24 11.80 -6.71
C ALA A 151 -6.96 11.25 -7.37
N ASP A 152 -5.93 12.09 -7.50
CA ASP A 152 -4.65 11.68 -8.06
C ASP A 152 -3.94 10.70 -7.12
N TYR A 153 -3.48 9.57 -7.68
CA TYR A 153 -2.80 8.52 -6.91
C TYR A 153 -1.48 9.02 -6.32
N VAL A 154 -0.68 9.72 -7.12
CA VAL A 154 0.67 10.14 -6.74
C VAL A 154 0.60 11.18 -5.64
N THR A 155 -0.31 12.15 -5.72
CA THR A 155 -0.54 13.15 -4.67
C THR A 155 -0.90 12.50 -3.34
N GLN A 156 -1.86 11.56 -3.33
CA GLN A 156 -2.28 10.90 -2.09
C GLN A 156 -1.16 10.06 -1.47
N VAL A 157 -0.35 9.40 -2.30
CA VAL A 157 0.82 8.67 -1.82
C VAL A 157 1.89 9.61 -1.28
N LYS A 158 2.20 10.72 -1.99
CA LYS A 158 3.13 11.76 -1.53
C LYS A 158 2.73 12.28 -0.14
N ASP A 159 1.46 12.62 0.06
CA ASP A 159 0.94 13.11 1.33
C ASP A 159 1.10 12.08 2.46
N GLY A 160 0.87 10.80 2.17
CA GLY A 160 1.10 9.73 3.15
C GLY A 160 2.57 9.57 3.53
N LEU A 161 3.48 9.65 2.55
CA LEU A 161 4.92 9.48 2.76
C LEU A 161 5.55 10.60 3.62
N GLU A 162 4.88 11.75 3.78
CA GLU A 162 5.29 12.79 4.74
C GLU A 162 5.24 12.31 6.20
N LEU A 163 4.46 11.27 6.50
CA LEU A 163 4.40 10.68 7.85
C LEU A 163 5.63 9.84 8.21
N ILE A 164 6.48 9.50 7.22
CA ILE A 164 7.68 8.70 7.43
C ILE A 164 8.89 9.63 7.65
N ALA A 165 9.25 9.81 8.92
CA ALA A 165 10.42 10.60 9.30
C ALA A 165 11.72 9.89 8.90
N GLY A 166 12.63 10.64 8.25
CA GLY A 166 13.95 10.13 7.87
C GLY A 166 13.97 9.24 6.63
N LEU A 167 12.88 9.23 5.85
CA LEU A 167 12.78 8.52 4.59
C LEU A 167 13.91 8.92 3.64
N LYS A 168 14.62 7.91 3.11
CA LYS A 168 15.71 8.07 2.14
C LYS A 168 15.42 7.35 0.82
N ARG A 169 14.64 6.27 0.85
CA ARG A 169 14.41 5.43 -0.33
C ARG A 169 12.95 5.01 -0.45
N LEU A 170 12.47 4.99 -1.69
CA LEU A 170 11.23 4.35 -2.09
C LEU A 170 11.59 3.05 -2.80
N ALA A 171 11.05 1.94 -2.33
CA ALA A 171 11.34 0.62 -2.87
C ALA A 171 10.09 -0.02 -3.48
N PHE A 172 10.24 -0.58 -4.67
CA PHE A 172 9.18 -1.30 -5.38
C PHE A 172 9.65 -2.70 -5.77
N GLY A 173 8.74 -3.66 -5.68
CA GLY A 173 9.00 -5.05 -6.03
C GLY A 173 8.78 -5.37 -7.51
N ASP A 174 9.05 -4.45 -8.44
CA ASP A 174 8.91 -4.73 -9.87
C ASP A 174 10.09 -5.58 -10.38
N LEU A 175 9.82 -6.53 -11.29
CA LEU A 175 10.82 -7.51 -11.71
C LEU A 175 11.55 -7.08 -12.98
N HIS A 176 10.86 -6.78 -14.09
CA HIS A 176 11.54 -6.49 -15.36
C HIS A 176 10.79 -5.58 -16.35
N LEU A 177 9.51 -5.31 -16.15
CA LEU A 177 8.71 -4.51 -17.09
C LEU A 177 9.16 -3.04 -17.13
N GLU A 178 9.93 -2.68 -18.16
CA GLU A 178 10.53 -1.34 -18.32
C GLU A 178 9.50 -0.21 -18.22
N HIS A 179 8.36 -0.36 -18.91
CA HIS A 179 7.30 0.66 -18.91
C HIS A 179 6.70 0.94 -17.52
N ILE A 180 6.66 -0.07 -16.62
CA ILE A 180 6.18 0.12 -15.24
C ILE A 180 7.22 0.88 -14.43
N ARG A 181 8.49 0.53 -14.60
CA ARG A 181 9.59 1.23 -13.94
C ARG A 181 9.70 2.67 -14.40
N ASP A 182 9.64 2.93 -15.70
CA ASP A 182 9.67 4.28 -16.29
C ASP A 182 8.53 5.13 -15.73
N TRP A 183 7.32 4.57 -15.67
CA TRP A 183 6.18 5.26 -15.07
C TRP A 183 6.42 5.61 -13.60
N ARG A 184 7.02 4.72 -12.79
CA ARG A 184 7.34 5.01 -11.38
C ARG A 184 8.39 6.11 -11.26
N GLU A 185 9.45 6.04 -12.07
CA GLU A 185 10.51 7.05 -12.10
C GLU A 185 9.93 8.43 -12.45
N GLU A 186 9.03 8.50 -13.44
CA GLU A 186 8.33 9.73 -13.80
C GLU A 186 7.39 10.22 -12.68
N ALA A 187 6.50 9.34 -12.20
CA ALA A 187 5.47 9.65 -11.21
C ALA A 187 6.06 10.19 -9.90
N PHE A 188 7.16 9.59 -9.42
CA PHE A 188 7.80 9.97 -8.17
C PHE A 188 8.96 10.95 -8.36
N SER A 189 9.29 11.36 -9.59
CA SER A 189 10.42 12.23 -9.91
C SER A 189 10.47 13.47 -9.02
N GLU A 190 9.40 14.25 -8.95
CA GLU A 190 9.34 15.48 -8.14
C GLU A 190 9.63 15.21 -6.66
N LEU A 191 9.06 14.14 -6.09
CA LEU A 191 9.27 13.75 -4.69
C LEU A 191 10.72 13.35 -4.45
N VAL A 192 11.27 12.52 -5.35
CA VAL A 192 12.65 12.05 -5.32
C VAL A 192 13.63 13.23 -5.35
N HIS A 193 13.43 14.19 -6.26
CA HIS A 193 14.30 15.37 -6.38
C HIS A 193 14.15 16.33 -5.19
N SER A 194 12.92 16.68 -4.80
CA SER A 194 12.66 17.66 -3.73
C SER A 194 13.13 17.19 -2.35
N ARG A 195 13.05 15.88 -2.08
CA ARG A 195 13.45 15.28 -0.80
C ARG A 195 14.79 14.53 -0.84
N GLN A 196 15.49 14.56 -1.98
CA GLN A 196 16.76 13.83 -2.19
C GLN A 196 16.64 12.34 -1.84
N LEU A 197 15.53 11.72 -2.26
CA LEU A 197 15.31 10.30 -2.08
C LEU A 197 15.99 9.51 -3.20
N GLU A 198 16.05 8.19 -3.03
CA GLU A 198 16.45 7.23 -4.04
C GLU A 198 15.26 6.33 -4.39
N LEU A 199 15.05 6.08 -5.68
CA LEU A 199 14.11 5.07 -6.15
C LEU A 199 14.86 3.75 -6.37
N ILE A 200 14.47 2.68 -5.69
CA ILE A 200 15.16 1.38 -5.76
C ILE A 200 14.21 0.24 -6.14
N PHE A 201 14.74 -0.72 -6.88
CA PHE A 201 14.03 -1.88 -7.41
C PHE A 201 14.79 -3.16 -7.05
N PRO A 202 14.60 -3.71 -5.84
CA PRO A 202 15.44 -4.79 -5.31
C PRO A 202 15.40 -6.09 -6.12
N LEU A 203 14.37 -6.26 -6.97
CA LEU A 203 14.16 -7.46 -7.79
C LEU A 203 14.45 -7.23 -9.27
N TRP A 204 14.91 -6.03 -9.66
CA TRP A 204 15.06 -5.67 -11.06
C TRP A 204 16.02 -6.61 -11.80
N GLN A 205 15.52 -7.25 -12.85
CA GLN A 205 16.24 -8.21 -13.70
C GLN A 205 16.82 -9.41 -12.93
N VAL A 206 16.29 -9.72 -11.74
CA VAL A 206 16.65 -10.94 -11.02
C VAL A 206 15.95 -12.13 -11.70
N PRO A 207 16.68 -13.20 -12.07
CA PRO A 207 16.08 -14.36 -12.72
C PRO A 207 14.97 -15.00 -11.89
N TYR A 208 13.87 -15.39 -12.54
CA TYR A 208 12.72 -16.02 -11.89
C TYR A 208 13.07 -17.25 -11.07
N GLN A 209 13.99 -18.09 -11.56
CA GLN A 209 14.44 -19.25 -10.79
C GLN A 209 15.07 -18.86 -9.45
N THR A 210 15.84 -17.78 -9.42
CA THR A 210 16.43 -17.25 -8.19
C THR A 210 15.35 -16.75 -7.23
N LEU A 211 14.34 -16.05 -7.74
CA LEU A 211 13.20 -15.56 -6.95
C LEU A 211 12.37 -16.71 -6.37
N LEU A 212 12.10 -17.73 -7.18
CA LEU A 212 11.35 -18.92 -6.77
C LEU A 212 12.10 -19.72 -5.69
N GLU A 213 13.41 -19.89 -5.85
CA GLU A 213 14.26 -20.50 -4.83
C GLU A 213 14.27 -19.70 -3.53
N ASP A 214 14.33 -18.36 -3.60
CA ASP A 214 14.28 -17.50 -2.43
C ASP A 214 12.93 -17.60 -1.71
N LEU A 215 11.83 -17.61 -2.48
CA LEU A 215 10.49 -17.85 -1.95
C LEU A 215 10.39 -19.21 -1.26
N SER A 216 10.88 -20.27 -1.90
CA SER A 216 10.89 -21.62 -1.33
C SER A 216 11.71 -21.70 -0.04
N LYS A 217 12.92 -21.12 -0.02
CA LYS A 217 13.80 -21.06 1.16
C LYS A 217 13.23 -20.24 2.30
N SER A 218 12.32 -19.31 2.02
CA SER A 218 11.65 -18.52 3.05
C SER A 218 10.72 -19.35 3.94
N GLY A 219 10.23 -20.49 3.45
CA GLY A 219 9.23 -21.32 4.14
C GLY A 219 7.80 -20.75 4.10
N VAL A 220 7.60 -19.56 3.52
CA VAL A 220 6.30 -18.92 3.38
C VAL A 220 5.53 -19.53 2.21
N THR A 221 4.23 -19.73 2.41
CA THR A 221 3.33 -20.17 1.33
C THR A 221 2.82 -18.94 0.59
N SER A 222 2.85 -18.98 -0.74
CA SER A 222 2.19 -18.00 -1.60
C SER A 222 1.06 -18.69 -2.32
N VAL A 223 -0.13 -18.11 -2.34
CA VAL A 223 -1.33 -18.68 -2.97
C VAL A 223 -1.91 -17.73 -4.00
N LEU A 224 -2.48 -18.26 -5.08
CA LEU A 224 -3.18 -17.47 -6.09
C LEU A 224 -4.45 -16.85 -5.49
N THR A 225 -4.65 -15.55 -5.67
CA THR A 225 -5.84 -14.82 -5.20
C THR A 225 -6.76 -14.36 -6.30
N ALA A 226 -6.20 -14.00 -7.46
CA ALA A 226 -6.95 -13.59 -8.63
C ALA A 226 -6.28 -14.12 -9.89
N VAL A 227 -7.08 -14.35 -10.93
CA VAL A 227 -6.65 -14.83 -12.24
C VAL A 227 -7.40 -14.05 -13.32
N THR A 228 -6.72 -13.69 -14.40
CA THR A 228 -7.34 -13.03 -15.56
C THR A 228 -7.18 -13.85 -16.84
N HIS A 229 -6.20 -14.74 -16.89
CA HIS A 229 -5.97 -15.61 -18.03
C HIS A 229 -6.97 -16.78 -18.05
N PRO A 230 -7.65 -17.07 -19.18
CA PRO A 230 -8.65 -18.14 -19.25
C PRO A 230 -8.14 -19.53 -18.84
N GLU A 231 -6.88 -19.84 -19.10
CA GLU A 231 -6.28 -21.14 -18.70
C GLU A 231 -6.09 -21.29 -17.19
N LEU A 232 -6.14 -20.18 -16.44
CA LEU A 232 -5.98 -20.16 -14.99
C LEU A 232 -7.34 -20.14 -14.28
N GLU A 233 -8.45 -20.20 -15.01
CA GLU A 233 -9.80 -20.28 -14.43
C GLU A 233 -9.92 -21.48 -13.48
N GLY A 234 -10.40 -21.22 -12.26
CA GLY A 234 -10.56 -22.24 -11.22
C GLY A 234 -9.30 -22.56 -10.40
N ARG A 235 -8.16 -21.90 -10.67
CA ARG A 235 -6.89 -22.12 -9.96
C ARG A 235 -6.68 -21.22 -8.73
N ILE A 236 -7.65 -20.37 -8.39
CA ILE A 236 -7.60 -19.54 -7.17
C ILE A 236 -7.47 -20.46 -5.95
N GLY A 237 -6.54 -20.11 -5.04
CA GLY A 237 -6.21 -20.90 -3.86
C GLY A 237 -5.12 -21.95 -4.09
N GLU A 238 -4.71 -22.21 -5.33
CA GLU A 238 -3.51 -23.01 -5.58
C GLU A 238 -2.26 -22.33 -5.06
N LYS A 239 -1.28 -23.14 -4.66
CA LYS A 239 0.02 -22.65 -4.22
C LYS A 239 0.86 -22.23 -5.41
N PHE A 240 1.48 -21.05 -5.32
CA PHE A 240 2.51 -20.63 -6.23
C PHE A 240 3.85 -21.29 -5.85
N ASP A 241 4.24 -22.32 -6.60
CA ASP A 241 5.53 -23.01 -6.47
C ASP A 241 6.01 -23.56 -7.83
N GLN A 242 7.10 -24.33 -7.82
CA GLN A 242 7.65 -24.93 -9.03
C GLN A 242 6.63 -25.80 -9.77
N ALA A 243 5.79 -26.54 -9.06
CA ALA A 243 4.80 -27.41 -9.71
C ALA A 243 3.69 -26.59 -10.38
N PHE A 244 3.31 -25.45 -9.80
CA PHE A 244 2.44 -24.49 -10.47
C PHE A 244 3.10 -23.95 -11.75
N ILE A 245 4.35 -23.49 -11.68
CA ILE A 245 5.08 -22.95 -12.84
C ILE A 245 5.21 -24.00 -13.97
N ASP A 246 5.59 -25.24 -13.62
CA ASP A 246 5.76 -26.34 -14.59
C ASP A 246 4.43 -26.75 -15.26
N SER A 247 3.29 -26.34 -14.70
CA SER A 247 1.96 -26.60 -15.26
C SER A 247 1.48 -25.54 -16.25
N LEU A 248 2.20 -24.42 -16.38
CA LEU A 248 1.82 -23.31 -17.25
C LEU A 248 2.22 -23.58 -18.71
N SER A 249 1.41 -23.06 -19.63
CA SER A 249 1.75 -23.02 -21.05
C SER A 249 2.87 -22.00 -21.33
N GLU A 250 3.53 -22.12 -22.48
CA GLU A 250 4.67 -21.26 -22.85
C GLU A 250 4.31 -19.77 -23.03
N ASP A 251 3.03 -19.45 -23.22
CA ASP A 251 2.52 -18.09 -23.45
C ASP A 251 2.15 -17.34 -22.16
N ILE A 252 2.13 -18.01 -21.01
CA ILE A 252 1.85 -17.39 -19.71
C ILE A 252 3.17 -16.97 -19.04
N ASP A 253 3.26 -15.72 -18.58
CA ASP A 253 4.38 -15.31 -17.74
C ASP A 253 4.34 -16.09 -16.41
N THR A 254 5.40 -16.86 -16.15
CA THR A 254 5.47 -17.76 -15.00
C THR A 254 5.46 -17.05 -13.64
N PHE A 255 5.72 -15.74 -13.60
CA PHE A 255 5.55 -14.90 -12.40
C PHE A 255 4.31 -14.00 -12.49
N GLY A 256 3.57 -14.02 -13.60
CA GLY A 256 2.32 -13.28 -13.76
C GLY A 256 2.51 -11.77 -13.94
N GLU A 257 3.66 -11.33 -14.44
CA GLU A 257 4.00 -9.91 -14.58
C GLU A 257 3.07 -9.16 -15.57
N ASN A 258 2.45 -9.85 -16.53
CA ASN A 258 1.50 -9.21 -17.46
C ASN A 258 0.04 -9.22 -16.95
N GLY A 259 -0.15 -9.55 -15.67
CA GLY A 259 -1.46 -9.54 -15.00
C GLY A 259 -2.22 -10.85 -15.09
N GLU A 260 -1.58 -11.94 -15.51
CA GLU A 260 -2.19 -13.26 -15.66
C GLU A 260 -2.79 -13.77 -14.35
N PHE A 261 -2.09 -13.51 -13.23
CA PHE A 261 -2.55 -13.84 -11.89
C PHE A 261 -1.93 -12.95 -10.80
N HIS A 262 -2.55 -12.98 -9.63
CA HIS A 262 -2.09 -12.32 -8.41
C HIS A 262 -1.94 -13.33 -7.28
N THR A 263 -1.12 -12.99 -6.29
CA THR A 263 -0.82 -13.90 -5.18
C THR A 263 -0.90 -13.18 -3.85
N ARG A 264 -1.09 -13.96 -2.79
CA ARG A 264 -0.96 -13.50 -1.40
C ARG A 264 0.00 -14.42 -0.66
N VAL A 265 0.90 -13.83 0.13
CA VAL A 265 1.75 -14.60 1.04
C VAL A 265 1.06 -14.85 2.37
N GLU A 266 1.22 -16.06 2.89
CA GLU A 266 0.75 -16.51 4.20
C GLU A 266 1.93 -16.53 5.17
N VAL A 267 2.03 -15.48 5.97
CA VAL A 267 3.07 -15.31 7.00
C VAL A 267 2.45 -15.55 8.37
N ALA A 268 3.16 -16.31 9.21
CA ALA A 268 2.73 -16.72 10.54
C ALA A 268 3.56 -16.02 11.63
#